data_AF-A0A2J4XVV1-F1
#
_entry.id   AF-A0A2J4XVV1-F1
#
_cell.length_a   1.000
_cell.length_b   1.000
_cell.length_c   1.000
_cell.angle_alpha   90.00
_cell.angle_beta   90.00
_cell.angle_gamma   90.00
#
_symmetry.space_group_name_H-M   'P 1'
#
loop_
_entity.id
_entity.type
_entity.pdbx_description
1 polymer ?
#
loop_
_entity_poly.entity_id
_entity_poly.type
_entity_poly.pdbx_seq_one_letter_code
_entity_poly.pdbx_strand_id
1 'polypeptide(L)'
;YIESLNGFPGGLTQIFWDKLQADKFSQLLGTSENPRLVAKTIIGYCDSMKIYIFEGETQGTISPVPKGPRDFQWDCIFIPDGESETFAEMGDRKNEISMRKKAFDKFKEYLLEGGK
;
A
#
# COMPACT_ATOMS: atom_id res chain seq x y z
N TYR A 1 -4.06 1.10 5.68
CA TYR A 1 -4.43 1.49 7.07
C TYR A 1 -4.86 2.94 7.05
N ILE A 2 -6.17 3.21 7.05
CA ILE A 2 -6.70 4.57 6.90
C ILE A 2 -6.76 5.25 8.27
N GLU A 3 -6.18 6.43 8.41
CA GLU A 3 -6.05 7.10 9.72
C GLU A 3 -7.41 7.50 10.30
N SER A 4 -8.29 8.09 9.49
CA SER A 4 -9.65 8.49 9.90
C SER A 4 -10.54 7.32 10.33
N LEU A 5 -10.15 6.08 10.00
CA LEU A 5 -10.85 4.87 10.41
C LEU A 5 -10.04 4.04 11.42
N ASN A 6 -9.11 4.65 12.16
CA ASN A 6 -8.26 3.98 13.16
C ASN A 6 -7.53 2.75 12.58
N GLY A 7 -7.04 2.86 11.35
CA GLY A 7 -6.28 1.81 10.65
C GLY A 7 -7.13 0.80 9.89
N PHE A 8 -8.45 0.79 10.06
CA PHE A 8 -9.38 -0.02 9.28
C PHE A 8 -9.32 0.34 7.78
N PRO A 9 -9.57 -0.59 6.82
CA PRO A 9 -9.92 -2.01 6.98
C PRO A 9 -8.74 -2.93 7.31
N GLY A 10 -7.50 -2.41 7.39
CA GLY A 10 -6.31 -3.22 7.63
C GLY A 10 -6.21 -4.41 6.65
N GLY A 11 -6.10 -5.63 7.19
CA GLY A 11 -6.03 -6.86 6.40
C GLY A 11 -7.27 -7.18 5.55
N LEU A 12 -8.38 -6.46 5.73
CA LEU A 12 -9.63 -6.67 4.98
C LEU A 12 -9.74 -5.75 3.74
N THR A 13 -8.63 -5.16 3.29
CA THR A 13 -8.60 -4.19 2.19
C THR A 13 -9.26 -4.71 0.92
N GLN A 14 -9.01 -5.97 0.50
CA GLN A 14 -9.61 -6.53 -0.72
C GLN A 14 -11.14 -6.59 -0.63
N ILE A 15 -11.70 -7.05 0.50
CA ILE A 15 -13.15 -7.14 0.69
C ILE A 15 -13.79 -5.75 0.60
N PHE A 16 -13.16 -4.75 1.19
CA PHE A 16 -13.61 -3.36 1.12
C PHE A 16 -13.53 -2.82 -0.30
N TRP A 17 -12.41 -3.07 -0.99
CA TRP A 17 -12.20 -2.65 -2.36
C TRP A 17 -13.23 -3.26 -3.31
N ASP A 18 -13.52 -4.55 -3.20
CA ASP A 18 -14.49 -5.23 -4.07
C ASP A 18 -15.91 -4.69 -3.90
N LYS A 19 -16.26 -4.25 -2.69
CA LYS A 19 -17.60 -3.72 -2.38
C LYS A 19 -17.77 -2.26 -2.73
N LEU A 20 -16.77 -1.43 -2.48
CA LEU A 20 -16.83 0.01 -2.73
C LEU A 20 -16.43 0.34 -4.16
N GLN A 21 -15.41 -0.35 -4.70
CA GLN A 21 -14.72 0.02 -5.93
C GLN A 21 -14.12 1.43 -5.87
N ALA A 22 -13.33 1.79 -6.89
CA ALA A 22 -12.51 3.00 -6.88
C ALA A 22 -13.32 4.27 -6.62
N ASP A 23 -14.42 4.48 -7.35
CA ASP A 23 -15.17 5.73 -7.29
C ASP A 23 -15.83 5.94 -5.92
N LYS A 24 -16.45 4.90 -5.34
CA LYS A 24 -17.08 5.03 -4.02
C LYS A 24 -16.04 5.16 -2.92
N PHE A 25 -14.91 4.47 -3.03
CA PHE A 25 -13.83 4.54 -2.06
C PHE A 25 -13.24 5.96 -2.00
N SER A 26 -12.91 6.54 -3.17
CA SER A 26 -12.46 7.93 -3.28
C SER A 26 -13.52 8.92 -2.79
N GLN A 27 -14.79 8.74 -3.14
CA GLN A 27 -15.87 9.62 -2.67
C GLN A 27 -16.02 9.61 -1.14
N LEU A 28 -15.90 8.44 -0.50
CA LEU A 28 -16.10 8.34 0.95
C LEU A 28 -14.87 8.81 1.74
N LEU A 29 -13.67 8.55 1.23
CA LEU A 29 -12.45 8.66 2.03
C LEU A 29 -11.47 9.70 1.50
N GLY A 30 -11.42 9.92 0.17
CA GLY A 30 -10.58 10.94 -0.46
C GLY A 30 -11.08 12.37 -0.29
N THR A 31 -12.37 12.55 0.02
CA THR A 31 -12.95 13.86 0.36
C THR A 31 -13.21 14.04 1.86
N SER A 32 -12.69 13.13 2.70
CA SER A 32 -12.80 13.25 4.15
C SER A 32 -11.86 14.35 4.69
N GLU A 33 -12.10 14.80 5.93
CA GLU A 33 -11.22 15.77 6.60
C GLU A 33 -9.78 15.23 6.79
N ASN A 34 -9.62 13.91 6.88
CA ASN A 34 -8.33 13.25 6.96
C ASN A 34 -8.25 12.04 6.00
N PRO A 35 -7.79 12.24 4.75
CA PRO A 35 -7.64 11.18 3.76
C PRO A 35 -6.30 10.43 3.88
N ARG A 36 -5.55 10.62 4.96
CA ARG A 36 -4.22 10.01 5.17
C ARG A 36 -4.35 8.51 5.40
N LEU A 37 -3.39 7.76 4.87
CA LEU A 37 -3.25 6.33 5.14
C LEU A 37 -1.80 5.85 5.04
N VAL A 38 -1.58 4.65 5.56
CA VAL A 38 -0.36 3.88 5.32
C VAL A 38 -0.66 2.66 4.46
N ALA A 39 -0.01 2.57 3.30
CA ALA A 39 0.08 1.36 2.50
C ALA A 39 1.18 0.46 3.08
N LYS A 40 0.88 -0.81 3.34
CA LYS A 40 1.78 -1.74 4.02
C LYS A 40 1.85 -3.06 3.28
N THR A 41 3.07 -3.61 3.16
CA THR A 41 3.32 -4.98 2.73
C THR A 41 4.07 -5.71 3.83
N ILE A 42 3.62 -6.92 4.15
CA ILE A 42 4.27 -7.82 5.09
C ILE A 42 4.64 -9.10 4.33
N ILE A 43 5.92 -9.45 4.33
CA ILE A 43 6.43 -10.73 3.82
C ILE A 43 6.70 -11.64 5.01
N GLY A 44 6.07 -12.80 5.03
CA GLY A 44 6.38 -13.88 5.97
C GLY A 44 7.27 -14.92 5.31
N TYR A 45 8.41 -15.22 5.92
CA TYR A 45 9.34 -16.26 5.50
C TYR A 45 9.53 -17.26 6.64
N CYS A 46 9.50 -18.56 6.35
CA CYS A 46 9.73 -19.61 7.34
C CYS A 46 10.87 -20.51 6.87
N ASP A 47 11.93 -20.60 7.66
CA ASP A 47 13.11 -21.42 7.38
C ASP A 47 12.98 -22.86 7.93
N SER A 48 11.74 -23.30 8.18
CA SER A 48 11.35 -24.54 8.89
C SER A 48 11.46 -24.47 10.42
N MET A 49 12.20 -23.54 11.01
CA MET A 49 12.36 -23.42 12.47
C MET A 49 11.74 -22.14 13.02
N LYS A 50 11.85 -21.04 12.28
CA LYS A 50 11.44 -19.70 12.71
C LYS A 50 10.70 -18.99 11.59
N ILE A 51 9.75 -18.15 12.00
CA ILE A 51 9.07 -17.21 11.11
C ILE A 51 9.77 -15.86 11.21
N TYR A 52 10.15 -15.33 10.06
CA TYR A 52 10.73 -14.01 9.87
C TYR A 52 9.71 -13.14 9.16
N ILE A 53 9.59 -11.89 9.61
CA ILE A 53 8.64 -10.92 9.09
C ILE A 53 9.41 -9.72 8.56
N PHE A 54 9.16 -9.38 7.29
CA PHE A 54 9.73 -8.20 6.66
C PHE A 54 8.61 -7.25 6.27
N GLU A 55 8.65 -6.05 6.84
CA GLU A 55 7.60 -5.07 6.67
C GLU A 55 8.10 -3.85 5.90
N GLY A 56 7.33 -3.45 4.89
CA GLY A 56 7.52 -2.20 4.17
C GLY A 56 6.26 -1.36 4.26
N GLU A 57 6.44 -0.05 4.40
CA GLU A 57 5.37 0.93 4.51
C GLU A 57 5.63 2.14 3.60
N THR A 58 4.55 2.69 3.04
CA THR A 58 4.56 3.97 2.34
C THR A 58 3.35 4.78 2.80
N GLN A 59 3.61 5.96 3.34
CA GLN A 59 2.58 6.92 3.75
C GLN A 59 2.06 7.67 2.53
N GLY A 60 0.82 8.12 2.59
CA GLY A 60 0.19 8.86 1.50
C GLY A 60 -1.23 9.30 1.82
N THR A 61 -1.94 9.73 0.78
CA THR A 61 -3.34 10.15 0.84
C THR A 61 -4.19 9.44 -0.19
N ILE A 62 -5.50 9.42 0.06
CA ILE A 62 -6.51 8.95 -0.90
C ILE A 62 -6.86 10.10 -1.83
N SER A 63 -6.73 9.89 -3.14
CA SER A 63 -7.20 10.83 -4.15
C SER A 63 -8.72 10.98 -4.09
N PRO A 64 -9.27 12.21 -4.16
CA PRO A 64 -10.71 12.45 -4.16
C PRO A 64 -11.42 11.89 -5.40
N VAL A 65 -10.68 11.62 -6.47
CA VAL A 65 -11.15 10.98 -7.70
C VAL A 65 -10.11 9.97 -8.16
N PRO A 66 -10.47 8.76 -8.62
CA PRO A 66 -9.48 7.81 -9.13
C PRO A 66 -8.78 8.33 -10.40
N LYS A 67 -7.47 8.14 -10.49
CA LYS A 67 -6.64 8.57 -11.63
C LYS A 67 -5.76 7.43 -12.13
N GLY A 68 -5.39 7.47 -13.41
CA GLY A 68 -4.60 6.42 -14.06
C GLY A 68 -5.37 5.11 -14.34
N PRO A 69 -4.67 4.07 -14.82
CA PRO A 69 -5.24 2.73 -15.05
C PRO A 69 -5.89 2.13 -13.80
N ARG A 70 -7.00 1.41 -13.97
CA ARG A 70 -7.77 0.77 -12.88
C ARG A 70 -7.63 -0.75 -12.84
N ASP A 71 -6.62 -1.27 -13.53
CA ASP A 71 -6.34 -2.68 -13.72
C ASP A 71 -5.68 -3.35 -12.50
N PHE A 72 -5.04 -2.56 -11.64
CA PHE A 72 -4.31 -3.09 -10.48
C PHE A 72 -4.76 -2.48 -9.14
N GLN A 73 -5.55 -3.25 -8.39
CA GLN A 73 -5.93 -2.98 -7.00
C GLN A 73 -6.38 -1.52 -6.80
N TRP A 74 -5.96 -0.91 -5.69
CA TRP A 74 -6.28 0.46 -5.27
C TRP A 74 -5.24 1.49 -5.71
N ASP A 75 -4.32 1.13 -6.60
CA ASP A 75 -3.23 2.03 -7.02
C ASP A 75 -3.75 3.33 -7.64
N CYS A 76 -4.91 3.28 -8.29
CA CYS A 76 -5.55 4.44 -8.92
C CYS A 76 -6.10 5.47 -7.94
N ILE A 77 -6.06 5.21 -6.63
CA ILE A 77 -6.53 6.14 -5.60
C ILE A 77 -5.46 6.51 -4.58
N PHE A 78 -4.29 5.88 -4.59
CA PHE A 78 -3.26 6.13 -3.59
C PHE A 78 -2.18 7.06 -4.13
N ILE A 79 -2.00 8.20 -3.47
CA ILE A 79 -0.94 9.18 -3.76
C ILE A 79 0.10 9.06 -2.64
N PRO A 80 1.32 8.57 -2.93
CA PRO A 80 2.37 8.49 -1.91
C PRO A 80 2.88 9.88 -1.52
N ASP A 81 3.31 10.03 -0.26
CA ASP A 81 3.89 11.29 0.23
C ASP A 81 5.09 11.72 -0.62
N GLY A 82 5.13 13.01 -0.99
CA GLY A 82 6.18 13.58 -1.85
C GLY A 82 5.87 13.55 -3.35
N GLU A 83 4.82 12.85 -3.78
CA GLU A 83 4.38 12.80 -5.18
C GLU A 83 3.03 13.53 -5.36
N SER A 84 2.71 13.87 -6.61
CA SER A 84 1.40 14.40 -7.01
C SER A 84 0.56 13.41 -7.82
N GLU A 85 1.16 12.29 -8.20
CA GLU A 85 0.60 11.24 -9.04
C GLU A 85 0.15 10.05 -8.18
N THR A 86 -0.93 9.39 -8.58
CA THR A 86 -1.32 8.11 -7.98
C THR A 86 -0.34 7.01 -8.40
N PHE A 87 -0.25 5.92 -7.64
CA PHE A 87 0.57 4.76 -8.04
C PHE A 87 0.22 4.22 -9.43
N ALA A 88 -1.04 4.33 -9.86
CA ALA A 88 -1.43 3.93 -11.21
C ALA A 88 -0.85 4.86 -12.29
N GLU A 89 -0.79 6.17 -12.04
CA GLU A 89 -0.18 7.16 -12.95
C GLU A 89 1.34 7.01 -13.03
N MET A 90 1.98 6.64 -11.92
CA MET A 90 3.44 6.47 -11.84
C MET A 90 3.99 5.32 -12.71
N GLY A 91 3.19 4.31 -13.03
CA GLY A 91 3.65 3.09 -13.71
C GLY A 91 4.80 2.42 -12.96
N ASP A 92 5.89 2.12 -13.66
CA ASP A 92 7.05 1.41 -13.09
C ASP A 92 7.82 2.20 -12.03
N ARG A 93 7.73 3.54 -12.03
CA ARG A 93 8.39 4.39 -11.01
C ARG A 93 7.94 4.04 -9.59
N LYS A 94 6.71 3.52 -9.42
CA LYS A 94 6.23 3.09 -8.09
C LYS A 94 7.12 1.99 -7.49
N ASN A 95 7.81 1.19 -8.30
CA ASN A 95 8.67 0.11 -7.84
C ASN A 95 9.91 0.61 -7.11
N GLU A 96 10.22 1.90 -7.15
CA GLU A 96 11.32 2.50 -6.40
C GLU A 96 10.92 2.86 -4.97
N ILE A 97 9.65 3.23 -4.74
CA ILE A 97 9.17 3.81 -3.48
C ILE A 97 8.08 2.98 -2.78
N SER A 98 7.52 1.97 -3.43
CA SER A 98 6.39 1.21 -2.91
C SER A 98 6.73 0.47 -1.62
N MET A 99 5.70 0.29 -0.79
CA MET A 99 5.75 -0.54 0.41
C MET A 99 6.22 -1.97 0.09
N ARG A 100 5.84 -2.50 -1.09
CA ARG A 100 6.27 -3.81 -1.57
C ARG A 100 7.78 -3.84 -1.84
N LYS A 101 8.33 -2.85 -2.53
CA LYS A 101 9.78 -2.73 -2.76
C LYS A 101 10.54 -2.72 -1.44
N LYS A 102 10.13 -1.86 -0.51
CA LYS A 102 10.75 -1.74 0.81
C LYS A 102 10.75 -3.05 1.59
N ALA A 103 9.64 -3.80 1.56
CA ALA A 103 9.55 -5.11 2.20
C ALA A 103 10.51 -6.12 1.55
N PHE A 104 10.57 -6.16 0.21
CA PHE A 104 11.47 -7.04 -0.52
C PHE A 104 12.95 -6.67 -0.34
N ASP A 105 13.30 -5.40 -0.20
CA ASP A 105 14.68 -4.98 0.06
C ASP A 105 15.18 -5.51 1.39
N LYS A 106 14.36 -5.38 2.45
CA LYS A 106 14.66 -5.98 3.76
C LYS A 106 14.77 -7.49 3.69
N PHE A 107 13.87 -8.14 2.95
CA PHE A 107 13.94 -9.59 2.76
C PHE A 107 15.19 -10.02 2.00
N LYS A 108 15.56 -9.29 0.94
CA LYS A 108 16.77 -9.52 0.16
C LYS A 108 18.02 -9.37 1.02
N GLU A 109 18.09 -8.31 1.82
CA GLU A 109 19.20 -8.06 2.74
C GLU A 109 19.38 -9.23 3.71
N TYR A 110 18.31 -9.68 4.35
CA TYR A 110 18.32 -10.85 5.23
C TYR A 110 18.85 -12.13 4.55
N LEU A 111 18.43 -12.40 3.31
CA LEU A 111 18.92 -13.56 2.55
C LEU A 111 20.41 -13.45 2.19
N LEU A 112 20.89 -12.25 1.86
CA LEU A 112 22.30 -12.01 1.51
C LEU A 112 23.23 -12.07 2.74
N GLU A 113 22.73 -11.69 3.92
CA GLU A 113 23.48 -11.76 5.18
C GLU A 113 23.54 -13.17 5.80
N GLY A 114 22.97 -14.17 5.12
CA GLY A 114 23.03 -15.57 5.53
C GLY A 114 22.03 -15.95 6.63
N GLY A 115 20.95 -15.19 6.78
CA GLY A 115 19.79 -15.57 7.58
C GLY A 115 20.04 -15.79 9.08
N LYS A 116 20.94 -15.02 9.69
CA LYS A 116 21.20 -15.09 11.14
C LYS A 116 20.07 -14.49 11.98
#